data_AF-A8YK21-F1
#
_entry.id   AF-A8YK21-F1
#
_cell.length_a   1.000
_cell.length_b   1.000
_cell.length_c   1.000
_cell.angle_alpha   90.00
_cell.angle_beta   90.00
_cell.angle_gamma   90.00
#
_symmetry.space_group_name_H-M   'P 1'
#
loop_
_entity.id
_entity.type
_entity.pdbx_description
1 polymer ?
#
loop_
_entity_poly.entity_id
_entity_poly.type
_entity_poly.pdbx_seq_one_letter_code
_entity_poly.pdbx_strand_id
1 'polypeptide(L)'
;MQEIIGSDFDSIQDWTEPREVMPYLLSIVGVIDRLSLDLLPYQQPFLIQPIWKTEGKSSKLAEQCLDVFVWSDLAFTRLFVDLTKFEARIEKSISRQIRSAIWLFKMLDDFSKQERINHRKIIDQLSYNTKNDKAFALSGKITNRYMRSEILHRPRINKSEIREIILGGGQNLLSPERRFDAIIYNSPDLFNLEEGAK
;
A
#
# COMPACT_ATOMS: atom_id res chain seq x y z
N MET A 1 -17.17 -6.13 -17.22
CA MET A 1 -15.96 -5.27 -17.18
C MET A 1 -15.94 -4.26 -18.32
N GLN A 2 -16.03 -4.67 -19.59
CA GLN A 2 -16.08 -3.73 -20.73
C GLN A 2 -17.21 -2.69 -20.60
N GLU A 3 -18.41 -3.09 -20.15
CA GLU A 3 -19.53 -2.15 -19.92
C GLU A 3 -19.21 -1.05 -18.90
N ILE A 4 -18.36 -1.34 -17.90
CA ILE A 4 -18.01 -0.38 -16.83
C ILE A 4 -16.89 0.57 -17.28
N ILE A 5 -15.96 0.06 -18.09
CA ILE A 5 -14.87 0.82 -18.69
C ILE A 5 -15.40 1.73 -19.81
N GLY A 6 -16.27 1.21 -20.68
CA GLY A 6 -16.79 1.95 -21.83
C GLY A 6 -15.74 2.22 -22.91
N SER A 7 -16.12 3.02 -23.91
CA SER A 7 -15.28 3.35 -25.07
C SER A 7 -14.68 4.76 -25.02
N ASP A 8 -14.92 5.52 -23.95
CA ASP A 8 -14.46 6.92 -23.81
C ASP A 8 -12.93 7.08 -23.91
N PHE A 9 -12.19 5.99 -23.67
CA PHE A 9 -10.72 5.97 -23.68
C PHE A 9 -10.13 5.57 -25.03
N ASP A 10 -10.94 5.14 -26.01
CA ASP A 10 -10.47 4.74 -27.34
C ASP A 10 -9.97 5.93 -28.17
N SER A 11 -10.30 7.16 -27.76
CA SER A 11 -9.77 8.39 -28.36
C SER A 11 -8.32 8.69 -27.97
N ILE A 12 -7.79 8.09 -26.89
CA ILE A 12 -6.38 8.23 -26.51
C ILE A 12 -5.53 7.41 -27.50
N GLN A 13 -4.78 8.09 -28.36
CA GLN A 13 -3.96 7.44 -29.39
C GLN A 13 -2.60 7.02 -28.81
N ASP A 14 -2.01 7.88 -27.98
CA ASP A 14 -0.73 7.64 -27.35
C ASP A 14 -0.81 7.75 -25.82
N TRP A 15 -0.87 6.60 -25.17
CA TRP A 15 -0.85 6.51 -23.71
C TRP A 15 0.47 6.99 -23.10
N THR A 16 1.55 7.07 -23.87
CA THR A 16 2.85 7.56 -23.39
C THR A 16 2.92 9.09 -23.31
N GLU A 17 2.02 9.80 -23.99
CA GLU A 17 1.94 11.26 -24.00
C GLU A 17 1.03 11.77 -22.86
N PRO A 18 1.57 12.43 -21.82
CA PRO A 18 0.77 12.92 -20.69
C PRO A 18 -0.42 13.79 -21.11
N ARG A 19 -0.26 14.61 -22.16
CA ARG A 19 -1.32 15.54 -22.61
C ARG A 19 -2.56 14.82 -23.13
N GLU A 20 -2.42 13.62 -23.65
CA GLU A 20 -3.56 12.82 -24.12
C GLU A 20 -4.27 12.10 -22.96
N VAL A 21 -3.53 11.66 -21.95
CA VAL A 21 -4.10 10.88 -20.83
C VAL A 21 -4.68 11.76 -19.74
N MET A 22 -4.07 12.91 -19.46
CA MET A 22 -4.46 13.81 -18.36
C MET A 22 -5.94 14.23 -18.35
N PRO A 23 -6.57 14.57 -19.49
CA PRO A 23 -8.00 14.92 -19.54
C PRO A 23 -8.91 13.81 -19.00
N TYR A 24 -8.46 12.55 -19.01
CA TYR A 24 -9.25 11.38 -18.64
C TYR A 24 -9.04 10.92 -17.20
N LEU A 25 -8.18 11.57 -16.40
CA LEU A 25 -7.82 11.08 -15.05
C LEU A 25 -9.02 10.89 -14.12
N LEU A 26 -9.98 11.81 -14.13
CA LEU A 26 -11.20 11.68 -13.31
C LEU A 26 -12.08 10.53 -13.80
N SER A 27 -12.17 10.32 -15.11
CA SER A 27 -12.91 9.19 -15.71
C SER A 27 -12.22 7.85 -15.40
N ILE A 28 -10.90 7.79 -15.52
CA ILE A 28 -10.06 6.64 -15.13
C ILE A 28 -10.35 6.25 -13.68
N VAL A 29 -10.29 7.21 -12.77
CA VAL A 29 -10.56 6.96 -11.35
C VAL A 29 -12.01 6.54 -11.13
N GLY A 30 -12.96 7.17 -11.81
CA GLY A 30 -14.38 6.79 -11.74
C GLY A 30 -14.64 5.35 -12.18
N VAL A 31 -13.95 4.87 -13.22
CA VAL A 31 -14.00 3.47 -13.65
C VAL A 31 -13.45 2.53 -12.57
N ILE A 32 -12.27 2.85 -12.02
CA ILE A 32 -11.65 2.04 -10.96
C ILE A 32 -12.58 1.97 -9.73
N ASP A 33 -13.24 3.08 -9.36
CA ASP A 33 -14.19 3.12 -8.26
C ASP A 33 -15.39 2.19 -8.51
N ARG A 34 -16.01 2.26 -9.70
CA ARG A 34 -17.15 1.39 -10.06
C ARG A 34 -16.76 -0.09 -10.02
N LEU A 35 -15.62 -0.44 -10.64
CA LEU A 35 -15.09 -1.80 -10.59
C LEU A 35 -14.82 -2.26 -9.16
N SER A 36 -14.29 -1.38 -8.30
CA SER A 36 -14.03 -1.72 -6.89
C SER A 36 -15.31 -1.97 -6.10
N LEU A 37 -16.40 -1.26 -6.41
CA LEU A 37 -17.69 -1.48 -5.77
C LEU A 37 -18.30 -2.83 -6.18
N ASP A 38 -18.23 -3.18 -7.46
CA ASP A 38 -18.73 -4.46 -7.97
C ASP A 38 -17.92 -5.65 -7.42
N LEU A 39 -16.61 -5.45 -7.23
CA LEU A 39 -15.70 -6.46 -6.70
C LEU A 39 -15.64 -6.49 -5.17
N LEU A 40 -16.34 -5.59 -4.47
CA LEU A 40 -16.24 -5.46 -3.01
C LEU A 40 -16.50 -6.77 -2.25
N PRO A 41 -17.48 -7.61 -2.63
CA PRO A 41 -17.72 -8.91 -1.98
C PRO A 41 -16.60 -9.93 -2.20
N TYR A 42 -15.74 -9.71 -3.20
CA TYR A 42 -14.71 -10.65 -3.65
C TYR A 42 -13.28 -10.22 -3.26
N GLN A 43 -13.12 -9.11 -2.55
CA GLN A 43 -11.82 -8.64 -2.11
C GLN A 43 -11.07 -9.71 -1.29
N GLN A 44 -9.77 -9.80 -1.48
CA GLN A 44 -8.92 -10.82 -0.83
C GLN A 44 -7.82 -10.14 -0.02
N PRO A 45 -7.38 -10.74 1.11
CA PRO A 45 -6.14 -10.34 1.78
C PRO A 45 -4.97 -10.32 0.80
N PHE A 46 -4.23 -9.21 0.76
CA PHE A 46 -3.17 -8.97 -0.23
C PHE A 46 -1.82 -8.68 0.41
N LEU A 47 -1.78 -7.77 1.39
CA LEU A 47 -0.54 -7.32 2.02
C LEU A 47 -0.66 -7.31 3.54
N ILE A 48 0.29 -7.96 4.22
CA ILE A 48 0.47 -7.86 5.66
C ILE A 48 1.47 -6.75 5.94
N GLN A 49 1.04 -5.74 6.68
CA GLN A 49 1.88 -4.65 7.15
C GLN A 49 2.15 -4.83 8.66
N PRO A 50 3.40 -5.04 9.09
CA PRO A 50 3.74 -5.09 10.50
C PRO A 50 3.54 -3.72 11.18
N ILE A 51 3.13 -3.75 12.44
CA ILE A 51 2.96 -2.59 13.31
C ILE A 51 3.89 -2.78 14.50
N TRP A 52 4.67 -1.74 14.82
CA TRP A 52 5.36 -1.61 16.10
C TRP A 52 5.11 -0.21 16.68
N LYS A 53 4.68 -0.14 17.93
CA LYS A 53 4.37 1.10 18.65
C LYS A 53 5.47 1.42 19.66
N THR A 54 5.91 2.67 19.65
CA THR A 54 6.90 3.20 20.59
C THR A 54 6.29 4.20 21.57
N GLU A 55 7.02 4.49 22.64
CA GLU A 55 6.70 5.55 23.59
C GLU A 55 7.02 6.91 22.97
N GLY A 56 6.00 7.57 22.41
CA GLY A 56 6.15 8.87 21.76
C GLY A 56 7.13 8.84 20.60
N LYS A 57 8.18 9.66 20.66
CA LYS A 57 9.25 9.72 19.66
C LYS A 57 10.49 8.91 20.04
N SER A 58 10.47 8.21 21.18
CA SER A 58 11.61 7.41 21.62
C SER A 58 11.72 6.12 20.82
N SER A 59 12.87 5.44 20.93
CA SER A 59 13.08 4.09 20.40
C SER A 59 12.55 2.99 21.33
N LYS A 60 11.97 3.34 22.49
CA LYS A 60 11.43 2.35 23.43
C LYS A 60 10.08 1.87 22.95
N LEU A 61 9.89 0.55 22.91
CA LEU A 61 8.60 -0.05 22.62
C LEU A 61 7.61 0.23 23.76
N ALA A 62 6.37 0.53 23.41
CA ALA A 62 5.28 0.62 24.37
C ALA A 62 4.99 -0.77 24.98
N GLU A 63 4.24 -0.84 26.08
CA GLU A 63 3.85 -2.13 26.67
C GLU A 63 3.12 -3.00 25.65
N GLN A 64 2.13 -2.43 24.97
CA GLN A 64 1.43 -3.06 23.85
C GLN A 64 1.97 -2.51 22.54
N CYS A 65 2.90 -3.26 21.94
CA CYS A 65 3.72 -2.72 20.87
C CYS A 65 3.59 -3.41 19.52
N LEU A 66 3.37 -4.72 19.43
CA LEU A 66 3.38 -5.39 18.12
C LEU A 66 1.98 -5.78 17.66
N ASP A 67 1.75 -5.61 16.36
CA ASP A 67 0.57 -6.13 15.68
C ASP A 67 0.82 -6.23 14.17
N VAL A 68 -0.21 -6.61 13.41
CA VAL A 68 -0.25 -6.59 11.97
C VAL A 68 -1.53 -5.92 11.48
N PHE A 69 -1.42 -5.22 10.36
CA PHE A 69 -2.56 -4.74 9.58
C PHE A 69 -2.61 -5.48 8.25
N VAL A 70 -3.78 -5.99 7.88
CA VAL A 70 -3.96 -6.71 6.62
C VAL A 70 -4.73 -5.83 5.65
N TRP A 71 -4.09 -5.46 4.56
CA TRP A 71 -4.72 -4.78 3.44
C TRP A 71 -5.35 -5.81 2.52
N SER A 72 -6.61 -5.60 2.13
CA SER A 72 -7.15 -6.29 0.96
C SER A 72 -6.58 -5.70 -0.33
N ASP A 73 -6.66 -6.46 -1.41
CA ASP A 73 -6.31 -6.02 -2.77
C ASP A 73 -7.01 -4.70 -3.13
N LEU A 74 -8.33 -4.60 -2.93
CA LEU A 74 -9.11 -3.40 -3.21
C LEU A 74 -8.76 -2.24 -2.28
N ALA A 75 -8.59 -2.49 -0.97
CA ALA A 75 -8.20 -1.45 -0.02
C ALA A 75 -6.82 -0.88 -0.35
N PHE A 76 -5.88 -1.73 -0.79
CA PHE A 76 -4.54 -1.30 -1.19
C PHE A 76 -4.58 -0.35 -2.39
N THR A 77 -5.52 -0.51 -3.33
CA THR A 77 -5.67 0.44 -4.45
C THR A 77 -6.03 1.86 -4.01
N ARG A 78 -6.76 2.00 -2.90
CA ARG A 78 -7.23 3.31 -2.40
C ARG A 78 -6.08 4.26 -2.09
N LEU A 79 -4.95 3.69 -1.69
CA LEU A 79 -3.72 4.41 -1.34
C LEU A 79 -3.22 5.37 -2.44
N PHE A 80 -3.43 5.04 -3.71
CA PHE A 80 -3.06 5.90 -4.84
C PHE A 80 -4.27 6.44 -5.61
N VAL A 81 -5.40 5.72 -5.65
CA VAL A 81 -6.60 6.19 -6.34
C VAL A 81 -7.17 7.44 -5.68
N ASP A 82 -7.28 7.47 -4.35
CA ASP A 82 -7.87 8.63 -3.65
C ASP A 82 -6.94 9.86 -3.71
N LEU A 83 -5.63 9.66 -3.75
CA LEU A 83 -4.68 10.74 -4.00
C LEU A 83 -4.79 11.25 -5.43
N THR A 84 -4.95 10.36 -6.40
CA THR A 84 -5.17 10.73 -7.80
C THR A 84 -6.43 11.60 -7.96
N LYS A 85 -7.52 11.34 -7.23
CA LYS A 85 -8.72 12.22 -7.24
C LYS A 85 -8.41 13.64 -6.83
N PHE A 86 -7.55 13.80 -5.83
CA PHE A 86 -7.13 15.10 -5.34
C PHE A 86 -6.19 15.76 -6.35
N GLU A 87 -5.13 15.07 -6.76
CA GLU A 87 -4.08 15.59 -7.63
C GLU A 87 -4.59 15.90 -9.05
N ALA A 88 -5.52 15.11 -9.60
CA ALA A 88 -6.09 15.33 -10.95
C ALA A 88 -6.77 16.69 -11.14
N ARG A 89 -7.09 17.41 -10.05
CA ARG A 89 -7.70 18.75 -10.10
C ARG A 89 -6.69 19.89 -10.06
N ILE A 90 -5.43 19.61 -9.74
CA ILE A 90 -4.46 20.61 -9.29
C ILE A 90 -3.13 20.45 -10.05
N GLU A 91 -2.71 19.21 -10.26
CA GLU A 91 -1.44 18.88 -10.89
C GLU A 91 -1.51 19.05 -12.41
N LYS A 92 -0.46 19.64 -12.96
CA LYS A 92 -0.27 19.82 -14.41
C LYS A 92 0.60 18.73 -15.05
N SER A 93 1.08 17.79 -14.23
CA SER A 93 1.96 16.70 -14.65
C SER A 93 1.55 15.39 -13.97
N ILE A 94 2.00 14.27 -14.53
CA ILE A 94 1.71 12.95 -13.98
C ILE A 94 2.67 12.64 -12.84
N SER A 95 2.15 12.63 -11.62
CA SER A 95 2.87 12.18 -10.42
C SER A 95 3.02 10.65 -10.41
N ARG A 96 3.80 10.12 -9.45
CA ARG A 96 3.94 8.67 -9.25
C ARG A 96 2.61 7.99 -8.89
N GLN A 97 1.77 8.69 -8.13
CA GLN A 97 0.45 8.25 -7.68
C GLN A 97 -0.54 8.22 -8.83
N ILE A 98 -0.62 9.33 -9.60
CA ILE A 98 -1.41 9.42 -10.82
C ILE A 98 -1.01 8.32 -11.80
N ARG A 99 0.30 8.14 -12.03
CA ARG A 99 0.81 7.07 -12.88
C ARG A 99 0.40 5.68 -12.40
N SER A 100 0.41 5.42 -11.10
CA SER A 100 -0.02 4.13 -10.55
C SER A 100 -1.51 3.87 -10.82
N ALA A 101 -2.35 4.92 -10.78
CA ALA A 101 -3.75 4.83 -11.20
C ALA A 101 -3.89 4.56 -12.70
N ILE A 102 -3.10 5.24 -13.54
CA ILE A 102 -3.06 5.00 -14.99
C ILE A 102 -2.61 3.56 -15.30
N TRP A 103 -1.57 3.05 -14.63
CA TRP A 103 -1.09 1.68 -14.80
C TRP A 103 -2.18 0.66 -14.47
N LEU A 104 -2.82 0.78 -13.31
CA LEU A 104 -3.90 -0.13 -12.92
C LEU A 104 -5.03 -0.06 -13.95
N PHE A 105 -5.45 1.14 -14.33
CA PHE A 105 -6.50 1.32 -15.33
C PHE A 105 -6.14 0.69 -16.66
N LYS A 106 -4.94 0.96 -17.19
CA LYS A 106 -4.53 0.43 -18.50
C LYS A 106 -4.48 -1.10 -18.49
N MET A 107 -4.02 -1.69 -17.39
CA MET A 107 -4.06 -3.15 -17.22
C MET A 107 -5.50 -3.68 -17.25
N LEU A 108 -6.44 -3.01 -16.57
CA LEU A 108 -7.85 -3.39 -16.59
C LEU A 108 -8.50 -3.20 -17.97
N ASP A 109 -8.19 -2.11 -18.66
CA ASP A 109 -8.64 -1.82 -20.03
C ASP A 109 -8.13 -2.88 -21.03
N ASP A 110 -6.83 -3.15 -21.02
CA ASP A 110 -6.21 -4.18 -21.86
C ASP A 110 -6.82 -5.56 -21.58
N PHE A 111 -6.96 -5.91 -20.30
CA PHE A 111 -7.59 -7.17 -19.91
C PHE A 111 -9.03 -7.24 -20.39
N SER A 112 -9.78 -6.15 -20.30
CA SER A 112 -11.17 -6.14 -20.75
C SER A 112 -11.29 -6.35 -22.27
N LYS A 113 -10.34 -5.85 -23.06
CA LYS A 113 -10.36 -5.91 -24.53
C LYS A 113 -9.74 -7.19 -25.10
N GLN A 114 -8.72 -7.72 -24.43
CA GLN A 114 -7.85 -8.77 -24.96
C GLN A 114 -7.75 -10.00 -24.06
N GLU A 115 -8.41 -9.99 -22.90
CA GLU A 115 -8.32 -11.03 -21.84
C GLU A 115 -6.89 -11.32 -21.37
N ARG A 116 -5.95 -10.40 -21.67
CA ARG A 116 -4.52 -10.53 -21.39
C ARG A 116 -3.95 -9.16 -21.04
N ILE A 117 -2.91 -9.16 -20.21
CA ILE A 117 -2.16 -7.94 -19.85
C ILE A 117 -0.68 -8.14 -20.10
N ASN A 118 -0.01 -7.09 -20.57
CA ASN A 118 1.45 -7.01 -20.54
C ASN A 118 1.88 -5.95 -19.52
N HIS A 119 1.80 -6.29 -18.24
CA HIS A 119 2.08 -5.36 -17.14
C HIS A 119 3.50 -4.77 -17.20
N ARG A 120 4.50 -5.54 -17.65
CA ARG A 120 5.89 -5.06 -17.79
C ARG A 120 5.96 -3.95 -18.83
N LYS A 121 5.38 -4.16 -20.00
CA LYS A 121 5.32 -3.15 -21.07
C LYS A 121 4.61 -1.88 -20.58
N ILE A 122 3.50 -2.02 -19.86
CA ILE A 122 2.77 -0.87 -19.30
C ILE A 122 3.65 -0.08 -18.31
N ILE A 123 4.30 -0.77 -17.36
CA ILE A 123 5.16 -0.15 -16.34
C ILE A 123 6.36 0.56 -16.98
N ASP A 124 6.97 -0.05 -17.99
CA ASP A 124 8.17 0.48 -18.65
C ASP A 124 7.84 1.66 -19.58
N GLN A 125 6.78 1.55 -20.38
CA GLN A 125 6.41 2.58 -21.36
C GLN A 125 5.71 3.76 -20.72
N LEU A 126 4.80 3.52 -19.75
CA LEU A 126 4.01 4.57 -19.12
C LEU A 126 4.73 5.14 -17.90
N SER A 127 6.02 5.45 -18.03
CA SER A 127 6.85 5.98 -16.93
C SER A 127 6.60 7.47 -16.67
N TYR A 128 6.16 8.22 -17.69
CA TYR A 128 5.89 9.66 -17.65
C TYR A 128 7.03 10.49 -17.03
N ASN A 129 8.29 10.14 -17.36
CA ASN A 129 9.50 10.75 -16.80
C ASN A 129 9.65 10.61 -15.27
N THR A 130 8.88 9.74 -14.65
CA THR A 130 9.06 9.32 -13.25
C THR A 130 9.88 8.03 -13.21
N LYS A 131 10.73 7.85 -12.20
CA LYS A 131 11.44 6.57 -12.00
C LYS A 131 10.42 5.44 -11.77
N ASN A 132 10.63 4.29 -12.40
CA ASN A 132 9.78 3.10 -12.31
C ASN A 132 10.24 2.10 -11.23
N ASP A 133 11.33 2.40 -10.48
CA ASP A 133 11.83 1.58 -9.37
C ASP A 133 10.80 1.39 -8.25
N LYS A 134 9.88 2.34 -8.11
CA LYS A 134 8.76 2.29 -7.15
C LYS A 134 7.50 2.82 -7.82
N ALA A 135 6.38 2.13 -7.61
CA ALA A 135 5.08 2.61 -8.06
C ALA A 135 4.73 3.94 -7.39
N PHE A 136 4.76 3.99 -6.06
CA PHE A 136 4.50 5.17 -5.24
C PHE A 136 5.12 5.01 -3.82
N ALA A 137 5.10 6.09 -3.03
CA ALA A 137 5.52 6.08 -1.63
C ALA A 137 4.59 6.99 -0.81
N LEU A 138 4.20 6.54 0.38
CA LEU A 138 3.24 7.25 1.23
C LEU A 138 3.77 7.45 2.64
N SER A 139 3.40 8.57 3.25
CA SER A 139 3.69 8.83 4.65
C SER A 139 2.64 8.17 5.55
N GLY A 140 3.02 7.99 6.83
CA GLY A 140 2.11 7.50 7.86
C GLY A 140 0.84 8.35 8.01
N LYS A 141 0.89 9.66 7.71
CA LYS A 141 -0.28 10.54 7.75
C LYS A 141 -1.36 10.11 6.73
N ILE A 142 -0.94 9.59 5.58
CA ILE A 142 -1.86 9.14 4.53
C ILE A 142 -2.44 7.77 4.91
N THR A 143 -1.57 6.81 5.23
CA THR A 143 -1.98 5.42 5.53
C THR A 143 -2.79 5.32 6.82
N ASN A 144 -2.49 6.13 7.84
CA ASN A 144 -3.19 6.14 9.12
C ASN A 144 -4.71 6.36 8.98
N ARG A 145 -5.16 7.12 7.97
CA ARG A 145 -6.59 7.34 7.72
C ARG A 145 -7.35 6.04 7.42
N TYR A 146 -6.69 5.09 6.75
CA TYR A 146 -7.26 3.79 6.41
C TYR A 146 -7.03 2.76 7.51
N MET A 147 -5.92 2.88 8.26
CA MET A 147 -5.55 1.93 9.31
C MET A 147 -6.18 2.23 10.67
N ARG A 148 -6.85 3.38 10.82
CA ARG A 148 -7.41 3.85 12.09
C ARG A 148 -8.38 2.81 12.65
N SER A 149 -7.98 2.20 13.75
CA SER A 149 -8.70 1.13 14.41
C SER A 149 -8.27 1.04 15.87
N GLU A 150 -9.08 0.38 16.70
CA GLU A 150 -8.73 0.08 18.10
C GLU A 150 -7.42 -0.71 18.19
N ILE A 151 -7.16 -1.60 17.24
CA ILE A 151 -5.94 -2.40 17.16
C ILE A 151 -4.70 -1.52 16.99
N LEU A 152 -4.76 -0.49 16.13
CA LEU A 152 -3.65 0.44 15.96
C LEU A 152 -3.42 1.31 17.21
N HIS A 153 -4.49 1.59 17.97
CA HIS A 153 -4.38 2.32 19.25
C HIS A 153 -3.76 1.43 20.35
N ARG A 154 -4.16 0.16 20.39
CA ARG A 154 -3.78 -0.82 21.41
C ARG A 154 -3.36 -2.15 20.75
N PRO A 155 -2.10 -2.26 20.27
CA PRO A 155 -1.55 -3.49 19.69
C PRO A 155 -1.74 -4.71 20.59
N ARG A 156 -1.90 -5.90 20.01
CA ARG A 156 -2.24 -7.12 20.76
C ARG A 156 -1.04 -7.75 21.48
N ILE A 157 0.16 -7.63 20.93
CA ILE A 157 1.35 -8.29 21.47
C ILE A 157 2.09 -7.33 22.39
N ASN A 158 2.36 -7.81 23.60
CA ASN A 158 3.11 -7.06 24.60
C ASN A 158 4.61 -7.11 24.35
N LYS A 159 5.33 -6.13 24.89
CA LYS A 159 6.78 -6.02 24.79
C LYS A 159 7.48 -7.24 25.40
N SER A 160 6.95 -7.80 26.48
CA SER A 160 7.48 -9.00 27.15
C SER A 160 7.43 -10.26 26.29
N GLU A 161 6.48 -10.35 25.36
CA GLU A 161 6.30 -11.51 24.47
C GLU A 161 7.36 -11.57 23.35
N ILE A 162 8.06 -10.46 23.08
CA ILE A 162 9.10 -10.37 22.04
C ILE A 162 10.22 -11.37 22.29
N ARG A 163 10.61 -11.54 23.56
CA ARG A 163 11.61 -12.50 23.97
C ARG A 163 11.23 -13.91 23.54
N GLU A 164 10.01 -14.34 23.84
CA GLU A 164 9.52 -15.68 23.52
C GLU A 164 9.38 -15.87 22.00
N ILE A 165 8.95 -14.84 21.27
CA ILE A 165 8.89 -14.87 19.80
C ILE A 165 10.28 -15.08 19.19
N ILE A 166 11.28 -14.32 19.64
CA ILE A 166 12.63 -14.36 19.07
C ILE A 166 13.42 -15.58 19.58
N LEU A 167 13.35 -15.92 20.87
CA LEU A 167 14.06 -17.09 21.40
C LEU A 167 13.37 -18.40 21.02
N GLY A 168 12.06 -18.36 20.75
CA GLY A 168 11.28 -19.49 20.23
C GLY A 168 11.48 -19.80 18.75
N GLY A 169 12.43 -19.15 18.07
CA GLY A 169 12.76 -19.43 16.67
C GLY A 169 11.99 -18.60 15.64
N GLY A 170 11.17 -17.62 16.06
CA GLY A 170 10.39 -16.76 15.16
C GLY A 170 11.25 -15.88 14.24
N GLN A 171 12.45 -15.49 14.67
CA GLN A 171 13.44 -14.78 13.85
C GLN A 171 13.83 -15.54 12.57
N ASN A 172 13.71 -16.87 12.54
CA ASN A 172 13.98 -17.67 11.35
C ASN A 172 12.89 -17.51 10.27
N LEU A 173 11.74 -16.93 10.62
CA LEU A 173 10.62 -16.66 9.71
C LEU A 173 10.57 -15.20 9.25
N LEU A 174 11.43 -14.33 9.80
CA LEU A 174 11.41 -12.90 9.55
C LEU A 174 12.47 -12.52 8.52
N SER A 175 12.09 -11.66 7.57
CA SER A 175 13.05 -10.90 6.79
C SER A 175 13.54 -9.70 7.61
N PRO A 176 14.81 -9.28 7.48
CA PRO A 176 15.33 -8.12 8.21
C PRO A 176 14.51 -6.84 7.95
N GLU A 177 14.18 -6.09 9.01
CA GLU A 177 13.59 -4.76 8.92
C GLU A 177 14.45 -3.79 9.74
N ARG A 178 15.21 -2.96 9.03
CA ARG A 178 16.29 -2.15 9.61
C ARG A 178 15.87 -1.31 10.83
N ARG A 179 14.66 -0.73 10.85
CA ARG A 179 14.24 0.15 11.94
C ARG A 179 13.80 -0.64 13.17
N PHE A 180 13.07 -1.73 12.97
CA PHE A 180 12.66 -2.61 14.04
C PHE A 180 13.85 -3.39 14.60
N ASP A 181 14.73 -3.91 13.74
CA ASP A 181 15.97 -4.58 14.14
C ASP A 181 16.84 -3.66 15.02
N ALA A 182 16.93 -2.38 14.67
CA ALA A 182 17.64 -1.39 15.47
C ALA A 182 16.98 -1.16 16.84
N ILE A 183 15.66 -1.21 16.95
CA ILE A 183 14.96 -1.11 18.23
C ILE A 183 15.30 -2.31 19.11
N ILE A 184 15.21 -3.53 18.56
CA ILE A 184 15.54 -4.77 19.28
C ILE A 184 17.00 -4.78 19.72
N TYR A 185 17.93 -4.49 18.80
CA TYR A 185 19.37 -4.47 19.10
C TYR A 185 19.73 -3.48 20.22
N ASN A 186 19.08 -2.33 20.27
CA ASN A 186 19.34 -1.30 21.27
C ASN A 186 18.50 -1.46 22.56
N SER A 187 17.72 -2.53 22.67
CA SER A 187 16.87 -2.81 23.83
C SER A 187 17.21 -4.18 24.43
N PRO A 188 18.42 -4.38 24.98
CA PRO A 188 18.83 -5.67 25.56
C PRO A 188 17.95 -6.07 26.76
N ASP A 189 17.31 -5.10 27.40
CA ASP A 189 16.36 -5.31 28.49
C ASP A 189 15.17 -6.19 28.09
N LEU A 190 14.82 -6.25 26.79
CA LEU A 190 13.79 -7.15 26.27
C LEU A 190 14.08 -8.63 26.55
N PHE A 191 15.34 -9.00 26.76
CA PHE A 191 15.75 -10.40 26.92
C PHE A 191 16.16 -10.76 28.34
N ASN A 192 16.05 -9.83 29.29
CA ASN A 192 16.30 -10.09 30.69
C ASN A 192 15.20 -11.01 31.25
N LEU A 193 15.59 -11.91 32.17
CA LEU A 193 14.63 -12.68 32.95
C LEU A 193 13.93 -11.74 33.93
N GLU A 194 12.59 -11.76 33.99
CA GLU A 194 11.90 -11.14 35.11
C GLU A 194 12.32 -11.88 36.40
N GLU A 195 12.84 -11.13 37.38
CA GLU A 195 13.09 -11.64 38.73
C GLU A 195 11.75 -12.06 39.36
N GLY A 196 11.31 -13.29 39.12
CA GLY A 196 10.05 -13.80 39.66
C GLY A 196 9.40 -14.97 38.94
N ALA A 197 9.81 -15.29 37.71
CA ALA A 197 9.31 -16.49 37.02
C ALA A 197 10.03 -17.76 37.57
N LYS A 198 9.47 -18.30 38.66
CA LYS A 198 9.70 -19.69 39.09
C LYS A 198 8.82 -20.64 38.30
#